data_AF-A0A8S3I4H7-F1
#
_entry.id   AF-A0A8S3I4H7-F1
#
_cell.length_a   1.000
_cell.length_b   1.000
_cell.length_c   1.000
_cell.angle_alpha   90.00
_cell.angle_beta   90.00
_cell.angle_gamma   90.00
#
_symmetry.space_group_name_H-M   'P 1'
#
loop_
_entity.id
_entity.type
_entity.pdbx_description
1 polymer ?
#
loop_
_entity_poly.entity_id
_entity_poly.type
_entity_poly.pdbx_seq_one_letter_code
_entity_poly.pdbx_strand_id
1 'polypeptide(L)'
;RKVDYVIYTRTIASELKGPDRAIKLLIQGNKGKHEVELSNPATMYNSFQPGHKDEYHIENMNSLGELQSIEIDITHQNIKRLGLDYIEITYLKTNDSYR
;
A
#
# COMPACT_ATOMS: atom_id res chain seq x y z
N ARG A 1 -12.66 -17.48 0.26
CA ARG A 1 -13.23 -16.61 1.32
C ARG A 1 -12.82 -15.18 1.02
N LYS A 2 -13.76 -14.23 1.06
CA LYS A 2 -13.47 -12.80 0.94
C LYS A 2 -12.99 -12.22 2.26
N VAL A 3 -12.05 -11.29 2.20
CA VAL A 3 -11.40 -10.63 3.33
C VAL A 3 -11.06 -9.19 2.98
N ASP A 4 -10.91 -8.37 4.02
CA ASP A 4 -10.59 -6.95 3.89
C ASP A 4 -9.25 -6.66 4.54
N TYR A 5 -8.48 -5.77 3.91
CA TYR A 5 -7.17 -5.32 4.37
C TYR A 5 -7.15 -3.80 4.46
N VAL A 6 -6.37 -3.27 5.39
CA VAL A 6 -6.00 -1.86 5.41
C VAL A 6 -4.51 -1.75 5.15
N ILE A 7 -4.14 -0.89 4.22
CA ILE A 7 -2.75 -0.61 3.88
C ILE A 7 -2.43 0.79 4.36
N TYR A 8 -1.39 0.90 5.17
CA TYR A 8 -0.83 2.17 5.60
C TYR A 8 0.50 2.41 4.90
N THR A 9 0.71 3.62 4.41
CA THR A 9 1.99 4.05 3.87
C THR A 9 2.45 5.30 4.58
N ARG A 10 3.75 5.45 4.78
CA ARG A 10 4.37 6.68 5.28
C ARG A 10 5.42 7.12 4.29
N THR A 11 5.23 8.28 3.67
CA THR A 11 6.21 8.84 2.74
C THR A 11 7.30 9.56 3.51
N ILE A 12 8.56 9.33 3.14
CA ILE A 12 9.71 10.02 3.71
C ILE A 12 9.49 11.54 3.62
N ALA A 13 9.75 12.25 4.72
CA ALA A 13 9.76 13.71 4.70
C ALA A 13 10.90 14.19 3.78
N SER A 14 10.54 14.87 2.68
CA SER A 14 11.50 15.40 1.73
C SER A 14 10.96 16.66 1.08
N GLU A 15 11.85 17.50 0.55
CA GLU A 15 11.46 18.65 -0.28
C GLU A 15 10.95 18.23 -1.67
N LEU A 16 11.09 16.96 -2.03
CA LEU A 16 10.61 16.42 -3.29
C LEU A 16 9.11 16.18 -3.20
N LYS A 17 8.37 16.60 -4.22
CA LYS A 17 6.95 16.25 -4.35
C LYS A 17 6.82 14.73 -4.47
N GLY A 18 5.90 14.16 -3.69
CA GLY A 18 5.48 12.77 -3.86
C GLY A 18 4.94 12.51 -5.27
N PRO A 19 4.81 11.24 -5.68
CA PRO A 19 4.20 10.91 -6.96
C PRO A 19 2.78 11.45 -6.98
N ASP A 20 2.46 12.28 -7.97
CA ASP A 20 1.10 12.80 -8.21
C ASP A 20 0.17 11.71 -8.80
N ARG A 21 0.44 10.44 -8.48
CA ARG A 21 -0.15 9.24 -9.10
C ARG A 21 -0.12 8.04 -8.16
N ALA A 22 -0.96 7.07 -8.47
CA ALA A 22 -1.04 5.79 -7.79
C ALA A 22 0.24 4.96 -7.93
N ILE A 23 0.48 4.09 -6.95
CA ILE A 23 1.49 3.01 -7.04
C ILE A 23 0.79 1.66 -7.03
N LYS A 24 1.48 0.64 -7.54
CA LYS A 24 0.99 -0.73 -7.51
C LYS A 24 1.72 -1.55 -6.46
N LEU A 25 0.99 -2.42 -5.79
CA LEU A 25 1.50 -3.35 -4.81
C LEU A 25 1.15 -4.76 -5.25
N LEU A 26 2.14 -5.63 -5.28
CA LEU A 26 1.90 -7.07 -5.38
C LEU A 26 2.06 -7.68 -3.99
N ILE A 27 0.94 -8.09 -3.42
CA ILE A 27 0.89 -8.76 -2.12
C ILE A 27 0.90 -10.27 -2.37
N GLN A 28 1.86 -10.97 -1.78
CA GLN A 28 1.99 -12.42 -1.92
C GLN A 28 1.80 -13.10 -0.56
N GLY A 29 0.98 -14.14 -0.55
CA GLY A 29 0.81 -15.03 0.59
C GLY A 29 0.78 -16.50 0.17
N ASN A 30 0.77 -17.39 1.16
CA ASN A 30 0.85 -18.83 0.89
C ASN A 30 -0.35 -19.42 0.12
N LYS A 31 -1.47 -18.69 -0.02
CA LYS A 31 -2.64 -19.10 -0.81
C LYS A 31 -2.76 -18.39 -2.16
N GLY A 32 -1.85 -17.47 -2.49
CA GLY A 32 -1.85 -16.76 -3.77
C GLY A 32 -1.29 -15.36 -3.70
N LYS A 33 -1.50 -14.59 -4.77
CA LYS A 33 -1.05 -13.21 -4.89
C LYS A 33 -2.17 -12.28 -5.36
N HIS A 34 -2.05 -11.00 -5.06
CA HIS A 34 -2.97 -9.97 -5.52
C HIS A 34 -2.26 -8.67 -5.82
N GLU A 35 -2.62 -8.04 -6.94
CA GLU A 35 -2.16 -6.70 -7.29
C GLU A 35 -3.19 -5.68 -6.78
N VAL A 36 -2.72 -4.64 -6.10
CA VAL A 36 -3.53 -3.55 -5.57
C VAL A 36 -2.97 -2.23 -6.07
N GLU A 37 -3.82 -1.35 -6.57
CA GLU A 37 -3.44 0.01 -6.93
C GLU A 37 -3.84 0.99 -5.82
N LEU A 38 -2.86 1.74 -5.29
CA LEU A 38 -3.05 2.72 -4.24
C LEU A 38 -3.28 4.11 -4.84
N SER A 39 -4.50 4.39 -5.27
CA SER A 39 -4.86 5.64 -5.95
C SER A 39 -5.63 6.62 -5.06
N ASN A 40 -6.52 6.12 -4.20
CA ASN A 40 -7.45 6.93 -3.41
C ASN A 40 -7.28 6.61 -1.92
N PRO A 41 -6.55 7.45 -1.16
CA PRO A 41 -6.39 7.22 0.26
C PRO A 41 -7.68 7.66 0.98
N ALA A 42 -8.00 7.00 2.08
CA ALA A 42 -9.09 7.37 2.98
C ALA A 42 -8.78 8.68 3.75
N THR A 43 -7.53 9.13 3.76
CA THR A 43 -7.10 10.40 4.34
C THR A 43 -7.48 11.59 3.45
N MET A 44 -7.74 12.77 4.04
CA MET A 44 -8.16 13.99 3.31
C MET A 44 -7.08 14.61 2.39
N TYR A 45 -5.90 14.00 2.28
CA TYR A 45 -4.78 14.51 1.49
C TYR A 45 -4.62 13.69 0.21
N ASN A 46 -3.93 14.27 -0.79
CA ASN A 46 -3.46 13.50 -1.93
C ASN A 46 -2.56 12.34 -1.46
N SER A 47 -2.55 11.22 -2.18
CA SER A 47 -1.66 10.10 -1.87
C SER A 47 -0.19 10.51 -1.83
N PHE A 48 0.58 9.87 -0.95
CA PHE A 48 2.03 9.93 -0.88
C PHE A 48 2.62 11.32 -0.64
N GLN A 49 1.93 12.21 0.09
CA GLN A 49 2.53 13.50 0.44
C GLN A 49 3.74 13.33 1.36
N PRO A 50 4.86 14.06 1.12
CA PRO A 50 6.06 13.94 1.94
C PRO A 50 5.79 14.16 3.43
N GLY A 51 6.20 13.23 4.29
CA GLY A 51 5.99 13.30 5.74
C GLY A 51 4.57 12.96 6.21
N HIS A 52 3.67 12.59 5.31
CA HIS A 52 2.31 12.17 5.64
C HIS A 52 2.16 10.65 5.68
N LYS A 53 1.12 10.22 6.40
CA LYS A 53 0.65 8.84 6.43
C LYS A 53 -0.62 8.78 5.59
N ASP A 54 -0.70 7.82 4.69
CA ASP A 54 -1.90 7.51 3.92
C ASP A 54 -2.48 6.16 4.40
N GLU A 55 -3.78 6.00 4.19
CA GLU A 55 -4.54 4.80 4.55
C GLU A 55 -5.38 4.38 3.36
N TYR A 56 -5.34 3.10 2.99
CA TYR A 56 -6.09 2.55 1.86
C TYR A 56 -6.88 1.33 2.31
N HIS A 57 -8.17 1.30 1.97
CA HIS A 57 -9.07 0.20 2.33
C HIS A 57 -9.25 -0.71 1.12
N ILE A 58 -8.84 -1.97 1.26
CA ILE A 58 -8.94 -2.96 0.19
C ILE A 58 -9.96 -4.00 0.62
N GLU A 59 -11.15 -3.87 0.05
CA GLU A 59 -12.30 -4.69 0.40
C GLU A 59 -12.49 -5.88 -0.54
N ASN A 60 -13.15 -6.93 -0.05
CA ASN A 60 -13.62 -8.06 -0.85
C ASN A 60 -12.51 -8.79 -1.64
N MET A 61 -11.29 -8.82 -1.10
CA MET A 61 -10.16 -9.57 -1.65
C MET A 61 -10.27 -11.05 -1.34
N ASN A 62 -9.71 -11.90 -2.22
CA ASN A 62 -9.53 -13.31 -1.87
C ASN A 62 -8.46 -13.41 -0.77
N SER A 63 -8.71 -14.23 0.26
CA SER A 63 -7.73 -14.47 1.31
C SER A 63 -6.43 -15.03 0.73
N LEU A 64 -5.32 -14.32 0.98
CA LEU A 64 -3.98 -14.72 0.58
C LEU A 64 -3.32 -15.69 1.57
N GLY A 65 -4.02 -16.02 2.66
CA GLY A 65 -3.47 -16.81 3.76
C GLY A 65 -2.46 -15.99 4.56
N GLU A 66 -1.33 -16.62 4.91
CA GLU A 66 -0.24 -15.94 5.60
C GLU A 66 0.59 -15.14 4.58
N LEU A 67 0.80 -13.85 4.86
CA LEU A 67 1.57 -12.96 3.98
C LEU A 67 3.05 -13.34 4.03
N GLN A 68 3.70 -13.37 2.88
CA GLN A 68 5.09 -13.81 2.71
C GLN A 68 5.98 -12.69 2.17
N SER A 69 5.46 -11.86 1.28
CA SER A 69 6.20 -10.75 0.70
C SER A 69 5.27 -9.65 0.18
N ILE A 70 5.82 -8.44 0.09
CA ILE A 70 5.19 -7.29 -0.52
C ILE A 70 6.20 -6.75 -1.54
N GLU A 71 5.75 -6.61 -2.78
CA GLU A 71 6.53 -5.98 -3.84
C GLU A 71 5.86 -4.67 -4.24
N ILE A 72 6.64 -3.60 -4.33
CA ILE A 72 6.14 -2.27 -4.65
C ILE A 72 6.58 -1.94 -6.07
N ASP A 73 5.61 -1.83 -6.96
CA ASP A 73 5.82 -1.39 -8.33
C ASP A 73 5.55 0.12 -8.44
N ILE A 74 6.64 0.87 -8.53
CA ILE A 74 6.67 2.32 -8.76
C ILE A 74 7.00 2.65 -10.23
N THR A 75 6.96 1.67 -11.13
CA THR A 75 7.41 1.77 -12.52
C THR A 75 6.41 2.53 -13.37
N HIS A 76 6.29 3.83 -13.11
CA HIS A 76 5.62 4.78 -13.99
C HIS A 76 6.69 5.71 -14.55
N GLN A 77 6.67 5.96 -15.87
CA GLN A 77 7.73 6.67 -16.61
C GLN A 77 8.11 8.06 -16.06
N ASN A 78 7.28 8.66 -15.19
CA ASN A 78 7.48 9.99 -14.61
C ASN A 78 7.67 9.99 -13.08
N ILE A 79 7.63 8.85 -12.40
CA ILE A 79 7.96 8.76 -10.97
C ILE A 79 9.48 8.64 -10.87
N LYS A 80 10.15 9.79 -10.68
CA LYS A 80 11.62 9.82 -10.61
C LYS A 80 12.15 9.18 -9.32
N ARG A 81 11.46 9.38 -8.19
CA ARG A 81 11.76 8.77 -6.87
C ARG A 81 10.52 8.84 -5.97
N LEU A 82 10.11 7.71 -5.39
CA LEU A 82 9.23 7.66 -4.21
C LEU A 82 10.03 7.04 -3.07
N GLY A 83 10.13 7.75 -1.96
CA GLY A 83 10.72 7.24 -0.72
C GLY A 83 9.62 6.92 0.28
N LEU A 84 9.53 5.66 0.72
CA LEU A 84 8.63 5.26 1.80
C LEU A 84 9.46 4.96 3.07
N ASP A 85 9.05 5.52 4.21
CA ASP A 85 9.55 5.13 5.53
C ASP A 85 9.07 3.71 5.86
N TYR A 86 7.81 3.41 5.52
CA TYR A 86 7.24 2.07 5.63
C TYR A 86 5.97 1.92 4.79
N ILE A 87 5.65 0.65 4.58
CA ILE A 87 4.33 0.16 4.22
C ILE A 87 3.89 -0.84 5.29
N GLU A 88 2.63 -0.85 5.67
CA GLU A 88 2.08 -1.81 6.62
C GLU A 88 0.74 -2.31 6.09
N ILE A 89 0.57 -3.63 6.04
CA ILE A 89 -0.66 -4.29 5.61
C ILE A 89 -1.29 -4.96 6.82
N THR A 90 -2.49 -4.53 7.19
CA THR A 90 -3.24 -5.09 8.31
C THR A 90 -4.42 -5.90 7.79
N TYR A 91 -4.50 -7.16 8.19
CA TYR A 91 -5.65 -8.00 7.94
C TYR A 91 -6.75 -7.70 8.98
N LEU A 92 -7.87 -7.11 8.54
CA LEU A 92 -8.88 -6.58 9.46
C LEU A 92 -9.57 -7.63 10.33
N LYS A 93 -9.63 -8.88 9.89
CA LYS A 93 -10.34 -9.92 10.65
C LYS A 93 -9.58 -10.38 11.90
N THR A 94 -8.25 -10.43 11.83
CA THR A 94 -7.40 -10.89 12.94
C THR A 94 -6.61 -9.75 13.57
N ASN A 95 -6.58 -8.59 12.91
CA ASN A 95 -5.75 -7.45 13.26
C ASN A 95 -4.24 -7.77 13.23
N ASP A 96 -3.85 -8.76 12.42
CA ASP A 96 -2.44 -9.08 12.15
C ASP A 96 -1.88 -8.08 11.14
N SER A 97 -0.73 -7.51 11.45
CA SER A 97 -0.05 -6.52 10.61
C SER A 97 1.28 -7.06 10.10
N TYR A 98 1.60 -6.73 8.84
CA TYR A 98 2.85 -7.06 8.18
C TYR A 98 3.49 -5.78 7.64
N ARG A 99 4.76 -5.55 7.95
CA ARG A 99 5.50 -4.32 7.62
C ARG A 99 6.73 -4.62 6.79
#